data_AF-A0A8J5H8I5-F1
#
_entry.id   AF-A0A8J5H8I5-F1
#
_cell.length_a   1.000
_cell.length_b   1.000
_cell.length_c   1.000
_cell.angle_alpha   90.00
_cell.angle_beta   90.00
_cell.angle_gamma   90.00
#
_symmetry.space_group_name_H-M   'P 1'
#
loop_
_entity.id
_entity.type
_entity.pdbx_description
1 polymer ?
#
loop_
_entity_poly.entity_id
_entity_poly.type
_entity_poly.pdbx_seq_one_letter_code
_entity_poly.pdbx_strand_id
1 'polypeptide(L)'
;MVLTIKFFMQKREKAWFASSLKSQLQYLAPTPSFPTIAINDPGEEIELDPSEGPVDVFCLLIFDPDQVDYLNSRSNERLIFTSKPNGSSRKLWMSQQINP
;
A
#
# COMPACT_ATOMS: atom_id res chain seq x y z
N MET A 1 -21.71 -5.60 -5.09
CA MET A 1 -20.44 -6.08 -5.69
C MET A 1 -19.85 -5.08 -6.69
N VAL A 2 -20.61 -4.62 -7.70
CA VAL A 2 -20.10 -3.69 -8.75
C VAL A 2 -19.66 -2.31 -8.22
N LEU A 3 -20.39 -1.71 -7.25
CA LEU A 3 -20.02 -0.41 -6.66
C LEU A 3 -18.70 -0.45 -5.88
N THR A 4 -18.44 -1.56 -5.18
CA THR A 4 -17.24 -1.75 -4.36
C THR A 4 -15.99 -1.80 -5.21
N ILE A 5 -16.02 -2.51 -6.35
CA ILE A 5 -14.90 -2.63 -7.28
C ILE A 5 -14.57 -1.26 -7.91
N LYS A 6 -15.59 -0.51 -8.34
CA LYS A 6 -15.40 0.85 -8.90
C LYS A 6 -14.69 1.77 -7.91
N PHE A 7 -15.05 1.72 -6.62
CA PHE A 7 -14.39 2.51 -5.58
C PHE A 7 -12.91 2.15 -5.40
N PHE A 8 -12.58 0.85 -5.41
CA PHE A 8 -11.18 0.41 -5.31
C PHE A 8 -10.34 0.83 -6.52
N MET A 9 -10.91 0.77 -7.73
CA MET A 9 -10.21 1.19 -8.94
C MET A 9 -9.91 2.70 -8.95
N GLN A 10 -10.87 3.53 -8.52
CA GLN A 10 -10.64 4.97 -8.37
C GLN A 10 -9.55 5.30 -7.35
N LYS A 11 -9.50 4.55 -6.24
CA LYS A 11 -8.43 4.72 -5.23
C LYS A 11 -7.06 4.30 -5.78
N ARG A 12 -7.00 3.19 -6.52
CA ARG A 12 -5.78 2.70 -7.18
C ARG A 12 -5.25 3.73 -8.16
N GLU A 13 -6.09 4.27 -9.02
CA GLU A 13 -5.74 5.33 -9.97
C GLU A 13 -5.25 6.59 -9.27
N LYS A 14 -5.95 7.04 -8.21
CA LYS A 14 -5.50 8.19 -7.42
C LYS A 14 -4.13 7.97 -6.78
N ALA A 15 -3.87 6.75 -6.27
CA ALA A 15 -2.58 6.41 -5.67
C ALA A 15 -1.45 6.37 -6.72
N TRP A 16 -1.74 5.92 -7.94
CA TRP A 16 -0.81 5.94 -9.06
C TRP A 16 -0.36 7.36 -9.40
N PHE A 17 -1.30 8.27 -9.64
CA PHE A 17 -0.99 9.67 -9.97
C PHE A 17 -0.39 10.47 -8.80
N ALA A 18 -0.55 10.01 -7.56
CA ALA A 18 0.11 10.60 -6.39
C ALA A 18 1.57 10.13 -6.21
N SER A 19 1.97 9.04 -6.88
CA SER A 19 3.34 8.55 -6.84
C SER A 19 4.25 9.34 -7.80
N SER A 20 5.55 9.36 -7.53
CA SER A 20 6.50 10.03 -8.43
C SER A 20 6.69 9.24 -9.71
N LEU A 21 7.06 9.91 -10.80
CA LEU A 21 7.38 9.25 -12.07
C LEU A 21 8.44 8.16 -11.90
N LYS A 22 9.46 8.41 -11.05
CA LYS A 22 10.48 7.40 -10.70
C LYS A 22 9.89 6.15 -10.04
N SER A 23 8.87 6.30 -9.18
CA SER A 23 8.18 5.16 -8.57
C SER A 23 7.34 4.40 -9.59
N GLN A 24 6.70 5.10 -10.52
CA GLN A 24 5.90 4.47 -11.58
C GLN A 24 6.78 3.65 -12.53
N LEU A 25 7.95 4.17 -12.90
CA LEU A 25 8.93 3.48 -13.77
C LEU A 25 9.40 2.12 -13.20
N GLN A 26 9.42 1.96 -11.88
CA GLN A 26 9.79 0.67 -11.27
C GLN A 26 8.81 -0.44 -11.61
N TYR A 27 7.56 -0.12 -11.94
CA TYR A 27 6.56 -1.11 -12.37
C TYR A 27 6.73 -1.53 -13.83
N LEU A 28 7.52 -0.80 -14.62
CA LEU A 28 7.93 -1.18 -15.98
C LEU A 28 9.27 -1.92 -16.02
N ALA A 29 10.00 -1.93 -14.91
CA ALA A 29 11.24 -2.68 -14.81
C ALA A 29 10.98 -4.21 -14.92
N PRO A 30 12.02 -5.00 -15.23
CA PRO A 30 11.90 -6.45 -15.24
C PRO A 30 11.27 -6.99 -13.96
N THR A 31 10.44 -8.02 -14.11
CA THR A 31 9.69 -8.59 -12.99
C THR A 31 10.65 -8.98 -11.86
N PRO A 32 10.41 -8.51 -10.61
CA PRO A 32 11.25 -8.85 -9.48
C PRO A 32 11.32 -10.37 -9.33
N SER A 33 12.46 -10.88 -8.86
CA SER A 33 12.78 -12.31 -8.67
C SER A 33 13.09 -13.14 -9.92
N PHE A 34 13.01 -12.57 -11.13
CA PHE A 34 13.50 -13.23 -12.34
C PHE A 34 14.91 -12.74 -12.71
N PRO A 35 15.80 -13.62 -13.20
CA PRO A 35 17.07 -13.19 -13.75
C PRO A 35 16.77 -12.30 -14.97
N THR A 36 17.22 -11.05 -14.90
CA THR A 36 17.19 -10.16 -16.06
C THR A 36 18.12 -10.74 -17.11
N ILE A 37 17.57 -11.38 -18.13
CA ILE A 37 18.32 -11.64 -19.36
C ILE A 37 18.60 -10.25 -19.93
N ALA A 38 19.87 -9.87 -20.05
CA ALA A 38 20.28 -8.60 -20.62
C ALA A 38 19.90 -8.58 -22.12
N ILE A 39 18.62 -8.35 -22.41
CA ILE A 39 18.09 -8.32 -23.77
C ILE A 39 18.12 -6.89 -24.33
N ASN A 40 18.23 -5.86 -23.49
CA ASN A 40 18.27 -4.47 -23.96
C ASN A 40 19.55 -3.75 -23.53
N ASP A 41 20.03 -2.91 -24.44
CA ASP A 41 21.13 -1.97 -24.27
C ASP A 41 20.88 -1.13 -22.99
N PRO A 42 21.85 -0.91 -22.10
CA PRO A 42 21.68 -0.17 -20.84
C PRO A 42 21.27 1.32 -20.98
N GLY A 43 20.85 1.76 -22.17
CA GLY A 43 20.48 3.13 -22.52
C GLY A 43 19.05 3.33 -23.07
N GLU A 44 18.21 2.30 -23.14
CA GLU A 44 16.78 2.52 -23.39
C GLU A 44 16.13 3.09 -22.12
N GLU A 45 16.04 4.42 -22.05
CA GLU A 45 15.19 5.09 -21.08
C GLU A 45 13.74 4.70 -21.39
N ILE A 46 13.16 3.87 -20.52
CA ILE A 46 11.73 3.58 -20.57
C ILE A 46 11.01 4.88 -20.27
N GLU A 47 10.45 5.52 -21.28
CA GLU A 47 9.62 6.71 -21.11
C GLU A 47 8.20 6.28 -20.70
N LEU A 48 7.70 6.89 -19.63
CA LEU A 48 6.30 6.80 -19.22
C LEU A 48 5.60 8.10 -19.59
N ASP A 49 4.44 8.00 -20.24
CA ASP A 49 3.54 9.15 -20.36
C ASP A 49 2.92 9.43 -18.97
N PRO A 50 3.16 10.60 -18.35
CA PRO A 50 2.62 10.93 -17.04
C PRO A 50 1.08 10.99 -16.98
N SER A 51 0.41 11.00 -18.14
CA SER A 51 -1.04 10.98 -18.25
C SER A 51 -1.64 9.57 -18.25
N GLU A 52 -0.81 8.53 -18.37
CA GLU A 52 -1.27 7.15 -18.36
C GLU A 52 -1.67 6.66 -16.96
N GLY A 53 -2.75 5.88 -16.91
CA GLY A 53 -3.26 5.27 -15.69
C GLY A 53 -2.37 4.13 -15.16
N PRO A 54 -2.77 3.51 -14.03
CA PRO A 54 -1.98 2.45 -13.40
C PRO A 54 -1.84 1.21 -14.28
N VAL A 55 -0.60 0.80 -14.55
CA VAL A 55 -0.26 -0.47 -15.21
C VAL A 55 -0.78 -1.68 -14.44
N ASP A 56 -1.08 -2.80 -15.10
CA ASP A 56 -1.74 -3.96 -14.48
C ASP A 56 -1.03 -4.52 -13.24
N VAL A 57 0.30 -4.50 -13.24
CA VAL A 57 1.12 -4.98 -12.12
C VAL A 57 1.12 -4.04 -10.90
N PHE A 58 0.69 -2.79 -11.07
CA PHE A 58 0.54 -1.84 -9.98
C PHE A 58 -0.66 -2.20 -9.11
N CYS A 59 -0.42 -2.42 -7.82
CA CYS A 59 -1.46 -2.77 -6.85
C CYS A 59 -1.54 -1.72 -5.73
N LEU A 60 -2.76 -1.32 -5.38
CA LEU A 60 -3.02 -0.59 -4.15
C LEU A 60 -3.41 -1.57 -3.05
N LEU A 61 -2.53 -1.74 -2.07
CA LEU A 61 -2.81 -2.51 -0.86
C LEU A 61 -3.39 -1.59 0.22
N ILE A 62 -4.57 -1.94 0.74
CA ILE A 62 -5.20 -1.23 1.87
C ILE A 62 -5.19 -2.18 3.07
N PHE A 63 -4.53 -1.77 4.14
CA PHE A 63 -4.53 -2.48 5.41
C PHE A 63 -5.47 -1.78 6.40
N ASP A 64 -6.47 -2.51 6.89
CA ASP A 64 -7.44 -2.03 7.88
C ASP A 64 -7.27 -2.85 9.18
N PRO A 65 -6.32 -2.49 10.06
CA PRO A 65 -5.99 -3.30 11.22
C PRO A 65 -7.15 -3.40 12.20
N ASP A 66 -7.27 -4.56 12.84
CA ASP A 66 -8.13 -4.77 14.00
C ASP A 66 -7.38 -4.61 15.32
N GLN A 67 -6.04 -4.65 15.27
CA GLN A 67 -5.18 -4.50 16.43
C GLN A 67 -3.92 -3.71 16.08
N VAL A 68 -3.44 -2.89 17.01
CA VAL A 68 -2.17 -2.17 16.93
C VAL A 68 -1.43 -2.35 18.25
N ASP A 69 -0.17 -2.77 18.20
CA ASP A 69 0.72 -2.90 19.37
C ASP A 69 1.72 -1.75 19.38
N TYR A 70 1.63 -0.89 20.39
CA TYR A 70 2.55 0.22 20.62
C TYR A 70 3.52 -0.16 21.73
N LEU A 71 4.82 -0.12 21.41
CA LEU A 71 5.90 -0.36 22.36
C LEU A 71 6.81 0.86 22.43
N ASN A 72 7.03 1.38 23.64
CA ASN A 72 8.01 2.41 23.93
C ASN A 72 9.05 1.87 24.92
N SER A 73 10.19 1.44 24.38
CA SER A 73 11.30 0.91 25.19
C SER A 73 11.95 1.96 26.10
N ARG A 74 11.80 3.26 25.81
CA ARG A 74 12.37 4.34 26.64
C ARG A 74 11.55 4.54 27.92
N SER A 75 10.23 4.53 27.82
CA SER A 75 9.32 4.64 28.97
C SER A 75 8.93 3.29 29.57
N ASN A 76 9.39 2.18 28.98
CA ASN A 76 9.00 0.82 29.35
C ASN A 76 7.47 0.63 29.34
N GLU A 77 6.82 1.21 28.34
CA GLU A 77 5.37 1.23 28.17
C GLU A 77 4.97 0.40 26.95
N ARG A 78 3.93 -0.43 27.10
CA ARG A 78 3.33 -1.16 26.00
C ARG A 78 1.81 -1.08 26.05
N LEU A 79 1.21 -0.68 24.93
CA LEU A 79 -0.23 -0.50 24.78
C LEU A 79 -0.73 -1.34 23.60
N ILE A 80 -1.77 -2.15 23.83
CA ILE A 80 -2.51 -2.83 22.77
C ILE A 80 -3.80 -2.06 22.50
N PHE A 81 -3.97 -1.61 21.27
CA PHE A 81 -5.22 -1.07 20.77
C PHE A 81 -5.98 -2.16 20.03
N THR A 82 -7.22 -2.44 20.43
CA THR A 82 -8.08 -3.42 19.76
C THR A 82 -9.36 -2.75 19.29
N SER A 83 -9.70 -3.02 18.04
CA SER A 83 -10.92 -2.55 17.40
C SER A 83 -12.02 -3.59 17.60
N LYS A 84 -13.21 -3.13 18.00
CA LYS A 84 -14.42 -3.95 18.01
C LYS A 84 -15.38 -3.46 16.92
N PRO A 85 -16.03 -4.38 16.18
CA PRO A 85 -17.13 -4.01 15.33
C PRO A 85 -18.25 -3.47 16.23
N ASN A 86 -18.58 -2.20 16.06
CA ASN A 86 -19.81 -1.63 16.59
C ASN A 86 -20.90 -1.88 15.53
N GLY A 87 -22.19 -1.88 15.87
CA GLY A 87 -23.30 -2.00 14.90
C GLY A 87 -23.37 -0.87 13.86
N SER A 88 -22.35 -0.02 13.79
CA SER A 88 -22.12 1.03 12.78
C SER A 88 -20.88 0.67 11.95
N SER A 89 -20.74 1.25 10.76
CA SER A 89 -19.56 1.05 9.89
C SER A 89 -18.23 1.61 10.46
N ARG A 90 -18.20 2.04 11.73
CA ARG A 90 -17.02 2.60 12.41
C ARG A 90 -16.51 1.63 13.47
N LYS A 91 -15.19 1.38 13.44
CA LYS A 91 -14.48 0.61 14.46
C LYS A 91 -14.46 1.39 15.78
N LEU A 92 -14.86 0.74 16.87
CA LEU A 92 -14.70 1.28 18.22
C LEU A 92 -13.37 0.77 18.78
N TRP A 93 -12.45 1.69 19.06
CA TRP A 93 -11.12 1.35 19.55
C TRP A 93 -11.05 1.42 21.08
N MET A 94 -10.42 0.41 21.67
CA MET A 94 -10.10 0.35 23.09
C MET A 94 -8.59 0.17 23.23
N SER A 95 -8.00 0.73 24.28
CA SER A 95 -6.58 0.53 24.62
C SER A 95 -6.44 -0.23 25.94
N GLN A 96 -5.40 -1.05 26.02
CA GLN A 96 -5.00 -1.76 27.23
C GLN A 96 -3.49 -1.62 27.43
N GLN A 97 -3.06 -1.21 28.62
CA GLN A 97 -1.67 -1.30 29.02
C GLN A 97 -1.32 -2.74 29.40
N ILE A 98 -0.22 -3.22 28.84
CA ILE A 98 0.31 -4.56 29.11
C ILE A 98 1.78 -4.47 29.52
N ASN A 99 2.29 -5.58 30.05
CA ASN A 99 3.72 -5.68 30.32
C ASN A 99 4.49 -5.63 28.98
N PRO A 100 5.61 -4.89 28.92
CA PRO A 100 6.51 -4.87 27.77
C PRO A 100 6.87 -6.27 27.28
#